data_AF-A0A662B470-F1
#
_entry.id   AF-A0A662B470-F1
#
_cell.length_a   1.000
_cell.length_b   1.000
_cell.length_c   1.000
_cell.angle_alpha   90.00
_cell.angle_beta   90.00
_cell.angle_gamma   90.00
#
_symmetry.space_group_name_H-M   'P 1'
#
loop_
_entity.id
_entity.type
_entity.pdbx_description
1 polymer ?
#
loop_
_entity_poly.entity_id
_entity_poly.type
_entity_poly.pdbx_seq_one_letter_code
_entity_poly.pdbx_strand_id
1 'polypeptide(L)'
;EVVKARKRFGDAFDEQQFMETNPRVLANLKKIEDAKNRLYPAMDNNDMAAIKQLIEDLEIACPVSGSRNWTEVRQFNLMFSTNMGSTAEGATEIFLRPETAQGIFVNYLNVQKTARMKIPFGIAQTGKAFRNEIVARQFIFRMREFEQMEMQFFVRPGEEIKWYEYWKEQRMKWHVSTGIPAEKFRFHDHDKLAHYANAAADIEFEFPMGFKELEGIHSRTDFDLSAHEKFSGKKLRYHDSELNESYVPYVIETSIGLDRMFLAVLSHAYTDEQLEDGSSRVVMKISPVLAPYKVAVFPLTKKDGLPEKAREIMNGLKEDYMCFYEEKDTIGKRYRRHDAIGTPYCVTVDHQTLEDNTVTIRERDSMKQDRVAIDKIGSIIAERLRAK
;
A
#
# COMPACT_ATOMS: atom_id res chain seq x y z
N GLU A 1 19.29 10.56 -21.72
CA GLU A 1 20.74 10.44 -22.00
C GLU A 1 21.40 9.29 -21.25
N VAL A 2 21.23 9.18 -19.92
CA VAL A 2 21.81 8.10 -19.09
C VAL A 2 21.51 6.69 -19.63
N VAL A 3 20.25 6.36 -19.92
CA VAL A 3 19.87 5.05 -20.49
C VAL A 3 20.59 4.75 -21.82
N LYS A 4 20.80 5.78 -22.66
CA LYS A 4 21.54 5.62 -23.93
C LYS A 4 23.03 5.41 -23.68
N ALA A 5 23.60 6.12 -22.70
CA ALA A 5 24.99 5.98 -22.31
C ALA A 5 25.27 4.62 -21.68
N ARG A 6 24.40 4.15 -20.77
CA ARG A 6 24.48 2.82 -20.17
C ARG A 6 24.45 1.71 -21.22
N LYS A 7 23.57 1.81 -22.24
CA LYS A 7 23.56 0.88 -23.38
C LYS A 7 24.83 0.93 -24.23
N ARG A 8 25.54 2.07 -24.27
CA ARG A 8 26.73 2.28 -25.09
C ARG A 8 28.02 1.84 -24.39
N PHE A 9 28.12 2.07 -23.09
CA PHE A 9 29.34 1.82 -22.31
C PHE A 9 29.30 0.53 -21.47
N GLY A 10 28.12 -0.11 -21.36
CA GLY A 10 27.98 -1.41 -20.69
C GLY A 10 28.51 -1.38 -19.26
N ASP A 11 29.33 -2.38 -18.92
CA ASP A 11 29.90 -2.54 -17.57
C ASP A 11 30.93 -1.45 -17.20
N ALA A 12 31.45 -0.69 -18.16
CA ALA A 12 32.36 0.43 -17.93
C ALA A 12 31.63 1.78 -17.72
N PHE A 13 30.30 1.77 -17.64
CA PHE A 13 29.51 2.98 -17.46
C PHE A 13 29.51 3.45 -16.00
N ASP A 14 30.25 4.51 -15.72
CA ASP A 14 30.10 5.29 -14.49
C ASP A 14 28.97 6.31 -14.65
N GLU A 15 27.82 6.01 -14.03
CA GLU A 15 26.65 6.87 -14.08
C GLU A 15 26.86 8.20 -13.36
N GLN A 16 27.56 8.20 -12.23
CA GLN A 16 27.77 9.40 -11.43
C GLN A 16 28.67 10.37 -12.19
N GLN A 17 29.80 9.87 -12.71
CA GLN A 17 30.69 10.67 -13.55
C GLN A 17 29.96 11.20 -14.79
N PHE A 18 29.11 10.39 -15.42
CA PHE A 18 28.36 10.83 -16.60
C PHE A 18 27.34 11.93 -16.27
N MET A 19 26.66 11.83 -15.13
CA MET A 19 25.71 12.84 -14.68
C MET A 19 26.40 14.18 -14.38
N GLU A 20 27.61 14.14 -13.83
CA GLU A 20 28.38 15.33 -13.43
C GLU A 20 29.14 15.98 -14.59
N THR A 21 29.50 15.23 -15.63
CA THR A 21 30.39 15.74 -16.70
C THR A 21 29.70 15.93 -18.05
N ASN A 22 28.57 15.27 -18.31
CA ASN A 22 27.96 15.32 -19.63
C ASN A 22 27.27 16.69 -19.87
N PRO A 23 27.68 17.46 -20.90
CA PRO A 23 27.14 18.81 -21.12
C PRO A 23 25.62 18.84 -21.35
N ARG A 24 25.05 17.80 -21.98
CA ARG A 24 23.59 17.73 -22.21
C ARG A 24 22.84 17.40 -20.93
N VAL A 25 23.40 16.55 -20.07
CA VAL A 25 22.81 16.25 -18.76
C VAL A 25 22.82 17.51 -17.90
N LEU A 26 23.97 18.18 -17.78
CA LEU A 26 24.11 19.43 -17.03
C LEU A 26 23.16 20.52 -17.54
N ALA A 27 23.04 20.69 -18.86
CA ALA A 27 22.10 21.64 -19.45
C ALA A 27 20.63 21.31 -19.12
N ASN A 28 20.25 20.03 -19.10
CA ASN A 28 18.91 19.61 -18.73
C ASN A 28 18.64 19.78 -17.23
N LEU A 29 19.62 19.45 -16.37
CA LEU A 29 19.54 19.68 -14.93
C LEU A 29 19.35 21.16 -14.63
N LYS A 30 20.10 22.04 -15.30
CA LYS A 30 19.92 23.49 -15.17
C LYS A 30 18.52 23.94 -15.56
N LYS A 31 17.97 23.44 -16.67
CA LYS A 31 16.59 23.75 -17.07
C LYS A 31 15.56 23.30 -16.04
N ILE A 32 15.75 22.13 -15.42
CA ILE A 32 14.89 21.63 -14.35
C ILE A 32 14.97 22.57 -13.15
N GLU A 33 16.17 22.97 -12.77
CA GLU A 33 16.42 23.84 -11.63
C GLU A 33 15.83 25.25 -11.85
N ASP A 34 16.03 25.84 -13.02
CA ASP A 34 15.46 27.13 -13.41
C ASP A 34 13.92 27.09 -13.38
N ALA A 35 13.31 25.97 -13.82
CA ALA A 35 11.87 25.77 -13.75
C ALA A 35 11.38 25.61 -12.30
N LYS A 36 12.08 24.83 -11.46
CA LYS A 36 11.78 24.65 -10.03
C LYS A 36 11.80 25.98 -9.27
N ASN A 37 12.83 26.79 -9.50
CA ASN A 37 13.00 28.10 -8.87
C ASN A 37 11.90 29.11 -9.21
N ARG A 38 11.18 28.92 -10.33
CA ARG A 38 9.99 29.71 -10.69
C ARG A 38 8.71 29.08 -10.16
N LEU A 39 8.59 27.75 -10.26
CA LEU A 39 7.38 27.02 -9.91
C LEU A 39 7.11 27.04 -8.41
N TYR A 40 8.10 26.73 -7.57
CA TYR A 40 7.86 26.56 -6.14
C TYR A 40 7.42 27.85 -5.45
N PRO A 41 8.05 29.02 -5.67
CA PRO A 41 7.56 30.27 -5.11
C PRO A 41 6.17 30.66 -5.61
N ALA A 42 5.87 30.41 -6.89
CA ALA A 42 4.54 30.66 -7.45
C ALA A 42 3.46 29.80 -6.78
N MET A 43 3.76 28.52 -6.50
CA MET A 43 2.86 27.65 -5.75
C MET A 43 2.67 28.10 -4.30
N ASP A 44 3.75 28.46 -3.60
CA ASP A 44 3.69 28.86 -2.19
C ASP A 44 2.91 30.17 -2.00
N ASN A 45 2.98 31.07 -2.98
CA ASN A 45 2.24 32.33 -3.00
C ASN A 45 0.83 32.22 -3.61
N ASN A 46 0.42 31.02 -4.05
CA ASN A 46 -0.81 30.79 -4.84
C ASN A 46 -0.92 31.71 -6.08
N ASP A 47 0.19 32.04 -6.72
CA ASP A 47 0.24 32.87 -7.92
C ASP A 47 -0.05 32.05 -9.19
N MET A 48 -1.33 31.90 -9.49
CA MET A 48 -1.82 31.14 -10.66
C MET A 48 -1.37 31.77 -12.00
N ALA A 49 -1.16 33.09 -12.03
CA ALA A 49 -0.71 33.78 -13.23
C ALA A 49 0.75 33.46 -13.54
N ALA A 50 1.62 33.45 -12.53
CA ALA A 50 3.01 33.03 -12.68
C ALA A 50 3.13 31.56 -13.11
N ILE A 51 2.27 30.67 -12.60
CA ILE A 51 2.22 29.26 -13.04
C ILE A 51 1.81 29.17 -14.51
N LYS A 52 0.78 29.91 -14.93
CA LYS A 52 0.36 29.95 -16.34
C LYS A 52 1.51 30.45 -17.24
N GLN A 53 2.16 31.54 -16.87
CA GLN A 53 3.28 32.09 -17.63
C GLN A 53 4.42 31.08 -17.75
N LEU A 54 4.70 30.32 -16.69
CA LEU A 54 5.71 29.26 -16.73
C LEU A 54 5.33 28.13 -17.70
N ILE A 55 4.06 27.74 -17.76
CA ILE A 55 3.55 26.73 -18.71
C ILE A 55 3.76 27.20 -20.16
N GLU A 56 3.47 28.48 -20.43
CA GLU A 56 3.63 29.10 -21.74
C GLU A 56 5.11 29.23 -22.13
N ASP A 57 5.97 29.71 -21.23
CA ASP A 57 7.42 29.87 -21.45
C ASP A 57 8.13 28.53 -21.71
N LEU A 58 7.66 27.46 -21.06
CA LEU A 58 8.16 26.10 -21.26
C LEU A 58 7.53 25.41 -22.48
N GLU A 59 6.65 26.10 -23.21
CA GLU A 59 5.94 25.64 -24.39
C GLU A 59 5.21 24.29 -24.20
N ILE A 60 4.70 24.05 -22.98
CA ILE A 60 4.07 22.78 -22.64
C ILE A 60 2.83 22.59 -23.51
N ALA A 61 2.82 21.53 -24.32
CA ALA A 61 1.71 21.21 -25.20
C ALA A 61 0.79 20.15 -24.59
N CYS A 62 -0.51 20.21 -24.89
CA CYS A 62 -1.46 19.16 -24.54
C CYS A 62 -1.00 17.84 -25.19
N PRO A 63 -0.81 16.75 -24.41
CA PRO A 63 -0.29 15.50 -24.96
C PRO A 63 -1.27 14.80 -25.91
N VAL A 64 -2.54 15.20 -25.94
CA VAL A 64 -3.58 14.60 -26.80
C VAL A 64 -3.78 15.40 -28.07
N SER A 65 -3.95 16.73 -27.97
CA SER A 65 -4.26 17.58 -29.13
C SER A 65 -3.06 18.31 -29.71
N GLY A 66 -1.92 18.35 -28.99
CA GLY A 66 -0.77 19.19 -29.33
C GLY A 66 -1.01 20.70 -29.14
N SER A 67 -2.21 21.10 -28.71
CA SER A 67 -2.54 22.51 -28.48
C SER A 67 -1.72 23.10 -27.34
N ARG A 68 -1.29 24.35 -27.50
CA ARG A 68 -0.68 25.19 -26.46
C ARG A 68 -1.62 26.31 -25.99
N ASN A 69 -2.86 26.31 -26.48
CA ASN A 69 -3.87 27.29 -26.09
C ASN A 69 -4.47 26.88 -24.73
N TRP A 70 -3.85 27.34 -23.65
CA TRP A 70 -4.26 27.06 -22.28
C TRP A 70 -5.20 28.14 -21.74
N THR A 71 -6.22 27.71 -21.01
CA THR A 71 -7.03 28.61 -20.19
C THR A 71 -6.27 29.05 -18.94
N GLU A 72 -6.80 30.03 -18.21
CA GLU A 72 -6.28 30.40 -16.89
C GLU A 72 -6.18 29.20 -15.93
N VAL A 73 -5.09 29.16 -15.16
CA VAL A 73 -4.87 28.16 -14.12
C VAL A 73 -5.82 28.47 -12.96
N ARG A 74 -6.50 27.44 -12.45
CA ARG A 74 -7.46 27.58 -11.35
C ARG A 74 -7.14 26.56 -10.27
N GLN A 75 -7.31 26.98 -9.02
CA GLN A 75 -7.26 26.06 -7.90
C GLN A 75 -8.57 25.27 -7.83
N PHE A 76 -8.45 23.96 -7.69
CA PHE A 76 -9.59 23.06 -7.57
C PHE A 76 -9.50 22.33 -6.23
N ASN A 77 -10.54 22.45 -5.40
CA ASN A 77 -10.60 21.73 -4.14
C ASN A 77 -10.95 20.25 -4.41
N LEU A 78 -10.11 19.36 -3.90
CA LEU A 78 -10.28 17.91 -4.06
C LEU A 78 -11.16 17.30 -2.97
N MET A 79 -11.68 18.06 -2.00
CA MET A 79 -12.63 17.53 -1.03
C MET A 79 -14.04 17.44 -1.63
N PHE A 80 -14.74 16.34 -1.36
CA PHE A 80 -16.16 16.25 -1.64
C PHE A 80 -16.96 16.96 -0.55
N SER A 81 -17.72 17.99 -0.91
CA SER A 81 -18.70 18.59 0.00
C SER A 81 -20.07 17.93 -0.13
N THR A 82 -20.82 17.93 0.97
CA THR A 82 -22.24 17.58 1.05
C THR A 82 -22.89 18.40 2.15
N ASN A 83 -24.22 18.39 2.22
CA ASN A 83 -24.97 19.17 3.20
C ASN A 83 -25.65 18.27 4.22
N MET A 84 -25.54 18.60 5.50
CA MET A 84 -26.19 17.90 6.60
C MET A 84 -27.38 18.71 7.12
N GLY A 85 -28.58 18.17 6.96
CA GLY A 85 -29.84 18.80 7.37
C GLY A 85 -31.03 18.23 6.59
N SER A 86 -32.22 18.26 7.16
CA SER A 86 -33.46 17.80 6.49
C SER A 86 -34.04 18.83 5.53
N THR A 87 -33.68 20.10 5.69
CA THR A 87 -34.14 21.22 4.86
C THR A 87 -32.94 21.95 4.26
N ALA A 88 -33.11 22.49 3.05
CA ALA A 88 -32.06 23.28 2.40
C ALA A 88 -31.74 24.57 3.18
N GLU A 89 -32.76 25.18 3.80
CA GLU A 89 -32.58 26.25 4.76
C GLU A 89 -32.08 25.67 6.10
N GLY A 90 -30.88 26.07 6.52
CA GLY A 90 -30.25 25.61 7.77
C GLY A 90 -29.33 24.39 7.63
N ALA A 91 -29.12 23.87 6.41
CA ALA A 91 -28.18 22.78 6.20
C ALA A 91 -26.73 23.23 6.43
N THR A 92 -25.95 22.39 7.12
CA THR A 92 -24.53 22.64 7.37
C THR A 92 -23.69 21.97 6.30
N GLU A 93 -22.81 22.71 5.63
CA GLU A 93 -21.84 22.12 4.71
C GLU A 93 -20.85 21.26 5.50
N ILE A 94 -20.67 20.03 5.06
CA ILE A 94 -19.73 19.06 5.61
C ILE A 94 -18.94 18.42 4.48
N PHE A 95 -17.81 17.80 4.81
CA PHE A 95 -16.92 17.19 3.83
C PHE A 95 -16.75 15.71 4.08
N LEU A 96 -16.68 14.93 3.00
CA LEU A 96 -16.11 13.59 3.09
C LEU A 96 -14.60 13.74 3.29
N ARG A 97 -14.08 13.06 4.31
CA ARG A 97 -12.67 13.18 4.70
C ARG A 97 -11.74 12.77 3.55
N PRO A 98 -10.72 13.57 3.20
CA PRO A 98 -9.74 13.25 2.16
C PRO A 98 -8.59 12.35 2.64
N GLU A 99 -8.55 12.09 3.94
CA GLU A 99 -7.59 11.26 4.67
C GLU A 99 -8.21 10.74 5.98
N THR A 100 -7.55 9.82 6.66
CA THR A 100 -8.06 9.24 7.92
C THR A 100 -7.45 9.87 9.18
N ALA A 101 -6.30 10.53 9.04
CA ALA A 101 -5.50 11.17 10.10
C ALA A 101 -6.29 12.14 10.99
N GLN A 102 -7.14 13.00 10.40
CA GLN A 102 -7.87 14.03 11.16
C GLN A 102 -8.75 13.44 12.28
N GLY A 103 -9.33 12.24 12.06
CA GLY A 103 -10.11 11.54 13.07
C GLY A 103 -9.29 11.12 14.30
N ILE A 104 -8.00 10.85 14.10
CA ILE A 104 -7.06 10.51 15.16
C ILE A 104 -6.72 11.75 15.98
N PHE A 105 -6.41 12.88 15.33
CA PHE A 105 -6.02 14.12 16.02
C PHE A 105 -7.13 14.66 16.90
N VAL A 106 -8.38 14.70 16.42
CA VAL A 106 -9.52 15.16 17.22
C VAL A 106 -9.80 14.28 18.44
N ASN A 107 -9.37 13.01 18.42
CA ASN A 107 -9.56 12.04 19.49
C ASN A 107 -8.29 11.76 20.31
N TYR A 108 -7.18 12.46 20.05
CA TYR A 108 -5.89 12.23 20.69
C TYR A 108 -6.00 12.13 22.22
N LEU A 109 -6.61 13.12 22.88
CA LEU A 109 -6.77 13.13 24.33
C LEU A 109 -7.71 12.04 24.85
N ASN A 110 -8.75 11.70 24.10
CA ASN A 110 -9.70 10.66 24.50
C ASN A 110 -8.97 9.32 24.58
N VAL A 111 -8.17 9.00 23.56
CA VAL A 111 -7.36 7.77 23.52
C VAL A 111 -6.26 7.81 24.58
N GLN A 112 -5.46 8.88 24.61
CA GLN A 112 -4.32 9.02 25.52
C GLN A 112 -4.75 8.85 27.00
N LYS A 113 -5.84 9.51 27.41
CA LYS A 113 -6.32 9.46 28.79
C LYS A 113 -6.95 8.13 29.15
N THR A 114 -7.81 7.60 28.28
CA THR A 114 -8.57 6.36 28.56
C THR A 114 -7.63 5.16 28.63
N ALA A 115 -6.69 5.06 27.69
CA ALA A 115 -5.70 3.98 27.66
C ALA A 115 -4.47 4.26 28.55
N ARG A 116 -4.41 5.43 29.21
CA ARG A 116 -3.29 5.87 30.06
C ARG A 116 -1.93 5.79 29.34
N MET A 117 -1.93 6.11 28.05
CA MET A 117 -0.73 6.02 27.21
C MET A 117 0.30 7.06 27.64
N LYS A 118 1.57 6.64 27.69
CA LYS A 118 2.72 7.53 27.80
C LYS A 118 3.34 7.74 26.43
N ILE A 119 3.99 8.88 26.24
CA ILE A 119 4.78 9.12 25.04
C ILE A 119 6.08 8.31 25.12
N PRO A 120 6.52 7.66 24.03
CA PRO A 120 5.89 7.66 22.71
C PRO A 120 4.80 6.58 22.55
N PHE A 121 3.75 6.88 21.78
CA PHE A 121 2.70 5.91 21.43
C PHE A 121 2.04 6.23 20.09
N GLY A 122 1.42 5.23 19.46
CA GLY A 122 0.71 5.40 18.20
C GLY A 122 -0.79 5.16 18.28
N ILE A 123 -1.53 5.82 17.40
CA ILE A 123 -2.93 5.50 17.10
C ILE A 123 -2.99 5.17 15.61
N ALA A 124 -3.47 3.98 15.29
CA ALA A 124 -3.65 3.52 13.92
C ALA A 124 -5.13 3.44 13.56
N GLN A 125 -5.46 3.74 12.31
CA GLN A 125 -6.80 3.64 11.76
C GLN A 125 -6.74 3.07 10.34
N THR A 126 -7.71 2.24 10.00
CA THR A 126 -7.98 1.84 8.62
C THR A 126 -9.37 2.34 8.25
N GLY A 127 -9.52 2.90 7.05
CA GLY A 127 -10.84 3.22 6.54
C GLY A 127 -10.83 4.03 5.25
N LYS A 128 -12.04 4.36 4.81
CA LYS A 128 -12.28 5.06 3.56
C LYS A 128 -11.87 6.53 3.62
N ALA A 129 -11.33 7.01 2.51
CA ALA A 129 -11.03 8.40 2.21
C ALA A 129 -11.53 8.75 0.81
N PHE A 130 -11.84 10.03 0.58
CA PHE A 130 -12.46 10.48 -0.66
C PHE A 130 -11.73 11.69 -1.23
N ARG A 131 -11.32 11.62 -2.50
CA ARG A 131 -10.69 12.73 -3.22
C ARG A 131 -11.41 12.94 -4.54
N ASN A 132 -11.88 14.15 -4.80
CA ASN A 132 -12.59 14.55 -6.02
C ASN A 132 -11.61 14.71 -7.18
N GLU A 133 -10.95 13.61 -7.53
CA GLU A 133 -9.93 13.54 -8.55
C GLU A 133 -10.53 13.92 -9.92
N ILE A 134 -9.86 14.86 -10.59
CA ILE A 134 -10.30 15.46 -11.85
C ILE A 134 -10.22 14.43 -12.98
N VAL A 135 -9.18 13.58 -12.95
CA VAL A 135 -8.90 12.58 -13.98
C VAL A 135 -8.65 11.22 -13.33
N ALA A 136 -9.70 10.41 -13.25
CA ALA A 136 -9.60 8.99 -12.85
C ALA A 136 -8.97 8.20 -14.01
N ARG A 137 -7.66 7.98 -13.98
CA ARG A 137 -6.89 7.18 -14.93
C ARG A 137 -5.99 6.21 -14.15
N GLN A 138 -5.54 5.14 -14.80
CA GLN A 138 -4.62 4.15 -14.21
C GLN A 138 -5.23 3.33 -13.06
N PHE A 139 -6.49 2.89 -13.23
CA PHE A 139 -7.18 1.94 -12.34
C PHE A 139 -7.10 2.39 -10.86
N ILE A 140 -6.56 1.57 -9.97
CA ILE A 140 -6.43 1.81 -8.52
C ILE A 140 -5.62 3.07 -8.14
N PHE A 141 -4.77 3.61 -9.03
CA PHE A 141 -3.91 4.74 -8.68
C PHE A 141 -4.63 6.07 -8.50
N ARG A 142 -5.74 6.26 -9.23
CA ARG A 142 -6.54 7.48 -9.17
C ARG A 142 -8.02 7.13 -9.07
N MET A 143 -8.42 6.82 -7.84
CA MET A 143 -9.82 6.58 -7.47
C MET A 143 -10.36 7.78 -6.69
N ARG A 144 -11.69 7.92 -6.68
CA ARG A 144 -12.38 8.96 -5.91
C ARG A 144 -12.72 8.54 -4.49
N GLU A 145 -12.86 7.25 -4.29
CA GLU A 145 -13.00 6.57 -2.99
C GLU A 145 -11.89 5.53 -2.94
N PHE A 146 -11.19 5.43 -1.82
CA PHE A 146 -10.14 4.44 -1.58
C PHE A 146 -9.99 4.22 -0.08
N GLU A 147 -9.28 3.17 0.32
CA GLU A 147 -8.99 2.86 1.71
C GLU A 147 -7.52 3.15 2.03
N GLN A 148 -7.30 3.71 3.22
CA GLN A 148 -5.97 3.96 3.75
C GLN A 148 -5.80 3.23 5.07
N MET A 149 -4.58 2.79 5.34
CA MET A 149 -4.16 2.45 6.69
C MET A 149 -3.17 3.53 7.12
N GLU A 150 -3.52 4.30 8.15
CA GLU A 150 -2.68 5.39 8.64
C GLU A 150 -2.41 5.20 10.12
N MET A 151 -1.22 5.55 10.54
CA MET A 151 -0.85 5.60 11.94
C MET A 151 -0.20 6.95 12.24
N GLN A 152 -0.66 7.56 13.32
CA GLN A 152 -0.08 8.78 13.89
C GLN A 152 0.64 8.39 15.17
N PHE A 153 1.96 8.50 15.16
CA PHE A 153 2.84 8.14 16.26
C PHE A 153 3.33 9.39 16.98
N PHE A 154 2.83 9.59 18.20
CA PHE A 154 3.07 10.76 19.01
C PHE A 154 4.37 10.61 19.80
N VAL A 155 5.27 11.56 19.63
CA VAL A 155 6.63 11.56 20.18
C VAL A 155 6.94 12.86 20.90
N ARG A 156 7.98 12.82 21.74
CA ARG A 156 8.51 14.01 22.38
C ARG A 156 9.18 14.91 21.33
N PRO A 157 8.96 16.23 21.35
CA PRO A 157 9.72 17.17 20.51
C PRO A 157 11.23 17.01 20.72
N GLY A 158 12.01 16.95 19.64
CA GLY A 158 13.45 16.70 19.65
C GLY A 158 13.83 15.22 19.46
N GLU A 159 12.88 14.29 19.54
CA GLU A 159 13.12 12.86 19.26
C GLU A 159 12.52 12.42 17.90
N GLU A 160 11.87 13.31 17.16
CA GLU A 160 11.11 12.97 15.96
C GLU A 160 11.96 12.33 14.87
N ILE A 161 13.19 12.82 14.64
CA ILE A 161 14.06 12.25 13.59
C ILE A 161 14.49 10.83 13.93
N LYS A 162 14.74 10.54 15.21
CA LYS A 162 15.04 9.17 15.67
C LYS A 162 13.86 8.24 15.40
N TRP A 163 12.64 8.68 15.68
CA TRP A 163 11.43 7.88 15.46
C TRP A 163 11.04 7.78 13.99
N TYR A 164 11.32 8.82 13.19
CA TYR A 164 11.17 8.82 11.75
C TYR A 164 12.04 7.75 11.10
N GLU A 165 13.34 7.71 11.41
CA GLU A 165 14.25 6.67 10.88
C GLU A 165 13.85 5.28 11.36
N TYR A 166 13.47 5.12 12.63
CA TYR A 166 12.93 3.87 13.14
C TYR A 166 11.73 3.39 12.30
N TRP A 167 10.74 4.26 12.07
CA TRP A 167 9.56 3.88 11.31
C TRP A 167 9.85 3.64 9.84
N LYS A 168 10.77 4.39 9.18
CA LYS A 168 11.24 4.06 7.82
C LYS A 168 11.71 2.61 7.73
N GLU A 169 12.61 2.20 8.63
CA GLU A 169 13.12 0.83 8.63
C GLU A 169 12.03 -0.20 8.94
N GLN A 170 11.19 0.05 9.94
CA GLN A 170 10.15 -0.90 10.34
C GLN A 170 9.10 -1.09 9.24
N ARG A 171 8.71 -0.02 8.56
CA ARG A 171 7.73 -0.09 7.47
C ARG A 171 8.31 -0.81 6.25
N MET A 172 9.57 -0.58 5.90
CA MET A 172 10.24 -1.37 4.86
C MET A 172 10.30 -2.87 5.23
N LYS A 173 10.68 -3.20 6.47
CA LYS A 173 10.68 -4.60 6.96
C LYS A 173 9.28 -5.23 6.88
N TRP A 174 8.23 -4.47 7.20
CA TRP A 174 6.85 -4.93 7.08
C TRP A 174 6.44 -5.18 5.63
N HIS A 175 6.81 -4.32 4.68
CA HIS A 175 6.55 -4.57 3.26
C HIS A 175 7.22 -5.85 2.77
N VAL A 176 8.48 -6.08 3.15
CA VAL A 176 9.21 -7.31 2.79
C VAL A 176 8.59 -8.55 3.44
N SER A 177 8.12 -8.46 4.68
CA SER A 177 7.49 -9.60 5.38
C SER A 177 6.16 -10.04 4.76
N THR A 178 5.58 -9.24 3.85
CA THR A 178 4.42 -9.65 3.04
C THR A 178 4.75 -10.72 1.98
N GLY A 179 6.04 -11.06 1.81
CA GLY A 179 6.53 -12.04 0.84
C GLY A 179 6.94 -11.44 -0.50
N ILE A 180 7.04 -10.12 -0.58
CA ILE A 180 7.56 -9.40 -1.75
C ILE A 180 9.07 -9.12 -1.51
N PRO A 181 9.96 -9.44 -2.46
CA PRO A 181 11.39 -9.19 -2.33
C PRO A 181 11.75 -7.72 -2.16
N ALA A 182 12.82 -7.44 -1.41
CA ALA A 182 13.24 -6.07 -1.10
C ALA A 182 13.59 -5.25 -2.34
N GLU A 183 14.12 -5.87 -3.41
CA GLU A 183 14.46 -5.20 -4.66
C GLU A 183 13.24 -4.60 -5.41
N LYS A 184 12.02 -5.00 -5.04
CA LYS A 184 10.79 -4.41 -5.58
C LYS A 184 10.40 -3.11 -4.90
N PHE A 185 11.08 -2.73 -3.82
CA PHE A 185 10.85 -1.52 -3.08
C PHE A 185 12.04 -0.59 -3.14
N ARG A 186 11.79 0.71 -3.00
CA ARG A 186 12.83 1.72 -2.78
C ARG A 186 12.30 2.87 -1.95
N PHE A 187 13.20 3.57 -1.29
CA PHE A 187 12.89 4.89 -0.73
C PHE A 187 13.02 5.96 -1.81
N HIS A 188 12.13 6.94 -1.75
CA HIS A 188 12.19 8.16 -2.53
C HIS A 188 11.98 9.34 -1.57
N ASP A 189 13.06 10.03 -1.24
CA ASP A 189 12.99 11.22 -0.38
C ASP A 189 12.41 12.40 -1.16
N HIS A 190 11.57 13.21 -0.52
CA HIS A 190 10.87 14.31 -1.20
C HIS A 190 11.79 15.51 -1.43
N ASP A 191 11.85 16.00 -2.67
CA ASP A 191 12.54 17.24 -3.04
C ASP A 191 11.93 18.48 -2.36
N LYS A 192 10.61 18.50 -2.18
CA LYS A 192 9.86 19.60 -1.54
C LYS A 192 8.97 19.03 -0.43
N LEU A 193 9.34 19.32 0.80
CA LEU A 193 8.55 18.95 1.97
C LEU A 193 7.23 19.73 1.99
N ALA A 194 6.16 19.09 2.46
CA ALA A 194 4.94 19.80 2.81
C ALA A 194 5.23 20.83 3.91
N HIS A 195 4.46 21.92 3.97
CA HIS A 195 4.69 23.02 4.92
C HIS A 195 4.69 22.61 6.41
N TYR A 196 4.13 21.45 6.73
CA TYR A 196 4.07 20.88 8.08
C TYR A 196 5.13 19.80 8.35
N ALA A 197 5.93 19.38 7.35
CA ALA A 197 6.85 18.27 7.48
C ALA A 197 8.32 18.75 7.55
N ASN A 198 9.10 18.19 8.49
CA ASN A 198 10.56 18.41 8.55
C ASN A 198 11.38 17.25 7.96
N ALA A 199 10.76 16.10 7.71
CA ALA A 199 11.30 14.98 6.96
C ALA A 199 10.16 14.20 6.31
N ALA A 200 10.35 13.75 5.07
CA ALA A 200 9.37 12.98 4.32
C ALA A 200 10.06 12.03 3.33
N ALA A 201 9.60 10.78 3.32
CA ALA A 201 10.03 9.80 2.34
C ALA A 201 8.86 8.90 1.95
N ASP A 202 8.83 8.52 0.68
CA ASP A 202 7.91 7.51 0.18
C ASP A 202 8.62 6.16 0.07
N ILE A 203 7.91 5.10 0.44
CA ILE A 203 8.20 3.75 -0.03
C ILE A 203 7.49 3.59 -1.37
N GLU A 204 8.26 3.41 -2.43
CA GLU A 204 7.75 3.12 -3.77
C GLU A 204 7.87 1.64 -4.09
N PHE A 205 6.89 1.10 -4.82
CA PHE A 205 6.90 -0.27 -5.33
C PHE A 205 7.01 -0.28 -6.87
N GLU A 206 7.74 -1.26 -7.40
CA GLU A 206 7.91 -1.48 -8.84
C GLU A 206 6.67 -2.15 -9.47
N PHE A 207 5.66 -1.34 -9.79
CA PHE A 207 4.49 -1.81 -10.55
C PHE A 207 4.83 -2.05 -12.03
N PRO A 208 3.96 -2.73 -12.81
CA PRO A 208 4.14 -2.90 -14.26
C PRO A 208 4.28 -1.58 -15.04
N MET A 209 3.77 -0.46 -14.51
CA MET A 209 3.96 0.88 -15.09
C MET A 209 5.13 1.68 -14.46
N GLY A 210 6.05 1.00 -13.78
CA GLY A 210 7.21 1.55 -13.10
C GLY A 210 6.96 1.88 -11.62
N PHE A 211 7.99 2.42 -10.97
CA PHE A 211 7.93 2.80 -9.56
C PHE A 211 6.84 3.84 -9.29
N LYS A 212 6.01 3.55 -8.29
CA LYS A 212 4.99 4.46 -7.76
C LYS A 212 4.94 4.36 -6.25
N GLU A 213 4.59 5.47 -5.63
CA GLU A 213 4.30 5.60 -4.20
C GLU A 213 3.28 4.56 -3.73
N LEU A 214 3.65 3.83 -2.67
CA LEU A 214 2.81 2.86 -1.98
C LEU A 214 2.47 3.31 -0.56
N GLU A 215 3.46 3.88 0.14
CA GLU A 215 3.33 4.39 1.51
C GLU A 215 4.17 5.65 1.70
N GLY A 216 3.60 6.68 2.32
CA GLY A 216 4.31 7.89 2.74
C GLY A 216 4.66 7.84 4.23
N ILE A 217 5.87 8.28 4.58
CA ILE A 217 6.36 8.40 5.95
C ILE A 217 6.76 9.84 6.19
N HIS A 218 6.08 10.51 7.12
CA HIS A 218 6.22 11.95 7.34
C HIS A 218 6.49 12.26 8.81
N SER A 219 7.44 13.15 9.07
CA SER A 219 7.61 13.79 10.37
C SER A 219 6.93 15.16 10.32
N ARG A 220 5.75 15.27 10.95
CA ARG A 220 4.79 16.40 10.81
C ARG A 220 4.88 17.43 11.94
N THR A 221 5.94 17.36 12.74
CA THR A 221 6.15 18.18 13.96
C THR A 221 4.87 18.25 14.82
N ASP A 222 4.54 19.39 15.41
CA ASP A 222 3.33 19.63 16.21
C ASP A 222 2.15 20.19 15.40
N PHE A 223 2.30 20.37 14.09
CA PHE A 223 1.39 21.15 13.25
C PHE A 223 -0.08 20.76 13.44
N ASP A 224 -0.38 19.46 13.36
CA ASP A 224 -1.75 18.95 13.38
C ASP A 224 -2.44 19.24 14.73
N LEU A 225 -1.80 18.88 15.85
CA LEU A 225 -2.36 19.10 17.18
C LEU A 225 -2.39 20.59 17.54
N SER A 226 -1.38 21.37 17.15
CA SER A 226 -1.33 22.81 17.38
C SER A 226 -2.43 23.54 16.60
N ALA A 227 -2.73 23.12 15.36
CA ALA A 227 -3.84 23.66 14.58
C ALA A 227 -5.20 23.34 15.26
N HIS A 228 -5.42 22.09 15.67
CA HIS A 228 -6.65 21.71 16.38
C HIS A 228 -6.78 22.42 17.74
N GLU A 229 -5.69 22.60 18.50
CA GLU A 229 -5.70 23.38 19.75
C GLU A 229 -6.12 24.84 19.49
N LYS A 230 -5.55 25.47 18.45
CA LYS A 230 -5.85 26.85 18.06
C LYS A 230 -7.31 27.06 17.66
N PHE A 231 -7.85 26.21 16.79
CA PHE A 231 -9.20 26.40 16.23
C PHE A 231 -10.33 25.84 17.11
N SER A 232 -10.04 24.87 17.98
CA SER A 232 -11.04 24.32 18.92
C SER A 232 -11.07 25.02 20.28
N GLY A 233 -9.98 25.71 20.66
CA GLY A 233 -9.80 26.29 22.00
C GLY A 233 -9.52 25.27 23.10
N LYS A 234 -9.40 23.97 22.78
CA LYS A 234 -9.05 22.91 23.74
C LYS A 234 -7.55 22.65 23.74
N LYS A 235 -6.91 22.64 24.91
CA LYS A 235 -5.49 22.28 25.03
C LYS A 235 -5.27 20.81 24.71
N LEU A 236 -4.45 20.49 23.71
CA LEU A 236 -4.10 19.13 23.27
C LEU A 236 -2.67 18.76 23.66
N ARG A 237 -2.29 19.06 24.90
CA ARG A 237 -0.92 18.90 25.41
C ARG A 237 -0.75 17.62 26.23
N TYR A 238 0.44 17.05 26.19
CA TYR A 238 0.88 15.97 27.08
C TYR A 238 1.68 16.56 28.24
N HIS A 239 1.38 16.14 29.47
CA HIS A 239 2.22 16.44 30.63
C HIS A 239 3.20 15.29 30.86
N ASP A 240 4.47 15.59 30.69
CA ASP A 240 5.57 14.66 30.88
C ASP A 240 6.07 14.76 32.32
N SER A 241 5.83 13.71 33.10
CA SER A 241 6.21 13.67 34.52
C SER A 241 7.72 13.58 34.74
N GLU A 242 8.48 13.11 33.74
CA GLU A 242 9.94 12.99 33.85
C GLU A 242 10.61 14.35 33.66
N LEU A 243 10.09 15.17 32.75
CA LEU A 243 10.55 16.53 32.51
C LEU A 243 9.84 17.58 33.38
N ASN A 244 8.72 17.20 33.99
CA ASN A 244 7.79 18.09 34.69
C ASN A 244 7.31 19.26 33.82
N GLU A 245 7.08 19.00 32.53
CA GLU A 245 6.69 20.00 31.53
C GLU A 245 5.43 19.56 30.77
N SER A 246 4.81 20.51 30.07
CA SER A 246 3.68 20.21 29.17
C SER A 246 3.97 20.72 27.77
N TYR A 247 3.89 19.84 26.77
CA TYR A 247 4.16 20.15 25.38
C TYR A 247 3.10 19.59 24.44
N VAL A 248 3.04 20.13 23.22
CA VAL A 248 2.31 19.51 22.12
C VAL A 248 3.21 18.43 21.51
N PRO A 249 2.79 17.16 21.48
CA PRO A 249 3.60 16.08 20.90
C PRO A 249 3.88 16.31 19.42
N TYR A 250 5.04 15.85 18.98
CA TYR A 250 5.32 15.75 17.55
C TYR A 250 4.72 14.47 16.98
N VAL A 251 4.45 14.45 15.68
CA VAL A 251 3.78 13.33 15.01
C VAL A 251 4.66 12.73 13.93
N ILE A 252 4.92 11.43 14.01
CA ILE A 252 5.40 10.62 12.89
C ILE A 252 4.20 9.90 12.28
N GLU A 253 3.94 10.18 11.02
CA GLU A 253 2.89 9.55 10.25
C GLU A 253 3.46 8.45 9.37
N THR A 254 2.75 7.32 9.31
CA THR A 254 2.88 6.33 8.24
C THR A 254 1.53 6.18 7.57
N SER A 255 1.43 6.44 6.26
CA SER A 255 0.19 6.39 5.49
C SER A 255 0.34 5.49 4.28
N ILE A 256 -0.35 4.35 4.28
CA ILE A 256 -0.35 3.39 3.18
C ILE A 256 -1.71 3.37 2.47
N GLY A 257 -1.68 3.39 1.14
CA GLY A 257 -2.87 3.15 0.32
C GLY A 257 -3.18 1.65 0.29
N LEU A 258 -4.25 1.21 0.94
CA LEU A 258 -4.60 -0.20 1.04
C LEU A 258 -4.89 -0.81 -0.34
N ASP A 259 -5.60 -0.09 -1.20
CA ASP A 259 -5.89 -0.53 -2.56
C ASP A 259 -4.60 -0.67 -3.40
N ARG A 260 -3.66 0.28 -3.24
CA ARG A 260 -2.35 0.20 -3.91
C ARG A 260 -1.55 -1.00 -3.42
N MET A 261 -1.63 -1.31 -2.12
CA MET A 261 -1.01 -2.51 -1.55
C MET A 261 -1.62 -3.78 -2.12
N PHE A 262 -2.95 -3.84 -2.26
CA PHE A 262 -3.62 -4.94 -2.92
C PHE A 262 -3.13 -5.14 -4.36
N LEU A 263 -3.01 -4.05 -5.14
CA LEU A 263 -2.47 -4.12 -6.49
C LEU A 263 -0.99 -4.51 -6.52
N ALA A 264 -0.18 -4.09 -5.55
CA ALA A 264 1.22 -4.48 -5.44
C ALA A 264 1.34 -6.00 -5.25
N VAL A 265 0.56 -6.58 -4.33
CA VAL A 265 0.50 -8.02 -4.10
C VAL A 265 0.05 -8.76 -5.36
N LEU A 266 -1.03 -8.32 -6.01
CA LEU A 266 -1.54 -8.98 -7.21
C LEU A 266 -0.56 -8.93 -8.39
N SER A 267 -0.03 -7.74 -8.67
CA SER A 267 0.88 -7.54 -9.80
C SER A 267 2.22 -8.24 -9.59
N HIS A 268 2.68 -8.38 -8.35
CA HIS A 268 3.86 -9.18 -8.03
C HIS A 268 3.60 -10.69 -8.14
N ALA A 269 2.44 -11.15 -7.66
CA ALA A 269 2.11 -12.57 -7.59
C ALA A 269 1.73 -13.18 -8.94
N TYR A 270 1.19 -12.40 -9.87
CA TYR A 270 0.73 -12.90 -11.17
C TYR A 270 1.88 -13.48 -11.98
N THR A 271 1.82 -14.78 -12.30
CA THR A 271 2.83 -15.48 -13.09
C THR A 271 2.16 -16.35 -14.15
N ASP A 272 2.56 -16.16 -15.41
CA ASP A 272 2.31 -17.13 -16.48
C ASP A 272 3.49 -18.11 -16.55
N GLU A 273 3.26 -19.35 -16.13
CA GLU A 273 4.28 -20.40 -16.14
C GLU A 273 4.11 -21.35 -17.33
N GLN A 274 5.21 -21.65 -18.00
CA GLN A 274 5.30 -22.76 -18.96
C GLN A 274 5.70 -24.02 -18.21
N LEU A 275 4.96 -25.10 -18.41
CA LEU A 275 5.22 -26.40 -17.78
C LEU A 275 6.04 -27.29 -18.71
N GLU A 276 6.69 -28.30 -18.13
CA GLU A 276 7.54 -29.26 -18.87
C GLU A 276 6.76 -30.05 -19.94
N ASP A 277 5.44 -30.21 -19.74
CA ASP A 277 4.55 -30.88 -20.70
C ASP A 277 4.16 -30.01 -21.90
N GLY A 278 4.67 -28.78 -21.99
CA GLY A 278 4.37 -27.81 -23.06
C GLY A 278 3.05 -27.06 -22.86
N SER A 279 2.32 -27.30 -21.78
CA SER A 279 1.15 -26.50 -21.41
C SER A 279 1.56 -25.26 -20.59
N SER A 280 0.71 -24.23 -20.57
CA SER A 280 0.91 -23.06 -19.71
C SER A 280 -0.12 -23.02 -18.58
N ARG A 281 0.23 -22.39 -17.45
CA ARG A 281 -0.70 -22.09 -16.35
C ARG A 281 -0.56 -20.66 -15.88
N VAL A 282 -1.69 -20.07 -15.49
CA VAL A 282 -1.72 -18.86 -14.66
C VAL A 282 -1.64 -19.31 -13.21
N VAL A 283 -0.68 -18.77 -12.47
CA VAL A 283 -0.58 -18.97 -11.01
C VAL A 283 -0.41 -17.62 -10.32
N MET A 284 -1.17 -17.42 -9.25
CA MET A 284 -1.03 -16.27 -8.38
C MET A 284 -0.16 -16.67 -7.19
N LYS A 285 1.14 -16.33 -7.24
CA LYS A 285 2.13 -16.62 -6.19
C LYS A 285 1.99 -15.71 -4.98
N ILE A 286 0.77 -15.55 -4.48
CA ILE A 286 0.47 -14.74 -3.29
C ILE A 286 1.11 -15.43 -2.08
N SER A 287 1.74 -14.65 -1.20
CA SER A 287 2.23 -15.18 0.07
C SER A 287 1.12 -15.97 0.79
N PRO A 288 1.38 -17.18 1.33
CA PRO A 288 0.35 -17.98 1.98
C PRO A 288 -0.40 -17.24 3.10
N VAL A 289 0.27 -16.31 3.80
CA VAL A 289 -0.32 -15.45 4.84
C VAL A 289 -1.43 -14.54 4.28
N LEU A 290 -1.30 -14.10 3.03
CA LEU A 290 -2.23 -13.18 2.36
C LEU A 290 -3.23 -13.88 1.43
N ALA A 291 -3.03 -15.16 1.12
CA ALA A 291 -3.92 -15.89 0.23
C ALA A 291 -5.38 -15.87 0.71
N PRO A 292 -6.37 -15.63 -0.18
CA PRO A 292 -7.78 -15.49 0.21
C PRO A 292 -8.35 -16.77 0.83
N TYR A 293 -7.94 -17.91 0.28
CA TYR A 293 -8.14 -19.22 0.89
C TYR A 293 -6.78 -19.82 1.23
N LYS A 294 -6.67 -20.43 2.41
CA LYS A 294 -5.47 -21.14 2.84
C LYS A 294 -5.47 -22.59 2.35
N VAL A 295 -6.66 -23.19 2.30
CA VAL A 295 -6.85 -24.59 1.95
C VAL A 295 -8.08 -24.74 1.06
N ALA A 296 -7.96 -25.53 0.02
CA ALA A 296 -9.12 -26.03 -0.72
C ALA A 296 -9.22 -27.54 -0.59
N VAL A 297 -10.42 -28.07 -0.31
CA VAL A 297 -10.66 -29.51 -0.10
C VAL A 297 -11.52 -30.06 -1.23
N PHE A 298 -11.01 -31.10 -1.89
CA PHE A 298 -11.57 -31.66 -3.12
C PHE A 298 -11.82 -33.17 -2.96
N PRO A 299 -13.07 -33.65 -3.05
CA PRO A 299 -13.30 -35.08 -3.23
C PRO A 299 -12.94 -35.49 -4.67
N LEU A 300 -12.29 -36.63 -4.85
CA LEU A 300 -11.85 -37.10 -6.17
C LEU A 300 -13.05 -37.25 -7.12
N THR A 301 -14.14 -37.83 -6.62
CA THR A 301 -15.42 -38.01 -7.31
C THR A 301 -16.57 -37.40 -6.50
N LYS A 302 -17.74 -37.25 -7.12
CA LYS A 302 -18.97 -36.76 -6.45
C LYS A 302 -19.80 -37.87 -5.79
N LYS A 303 -19.21 -39.03 -5.56
CA LYS A 303 -19.92 -40.24 -5.12
C LYS A 303 -19.09 -40.94 -4.03
N ASP A 304 -19.60 -42.08 -3.60
CA ASP A 304 -18.86 -43.05 -2.79
C ASP A 304 -18.42 -42.53 -1.41
N GLY A 305 -19.16 -41.56 -0.84
CA GLY A 305 -18.86 -41.01 0.49
C GLY A 305 -17.69 -40.03 0.54
N LEU A 306 -17.00 -39.78 -0.58
CA LEU A 306 -15.88 -38.84 -0.65
C LEU A 306 -16.29 -37.38 -0.37
N PRO A 307 -17.43 -36.88 -0.90
CA PRO A 307 -17.93 -35.54 -0.56
C PRO A 307 -18.14 -35.33 0.94
N GLU A 308 -18.73 -36.32 1.61
CA GLU A 308 -19.00 -36.30 3.04
C GLU A 308 -17.69 -36.25 3.84
N LYS A 309 -16.72 -37.10 3.50
CA LYS A 309 -15.39 -37.10 4.13
C LYS A 309 -14.63 -35.80 3.89
N ALA A 310 -14.71 -35.23 2.69
CA ALA A 310 -14.10 -33.94 2.37
C ALA A 310 -14.70 -32.79 3.19
N ARG A 311 -16.03 -32.79 3.41
CA ARG A 311 -16.70 -31.81 4.28
C ARG A 311 -16.34 -32.00 5.75
N GLU A 312 -16.21 -33.25 6.21
CA GLU A 312 -15.72 -33.56 7.57
C GLU A 312 -14.33 -32.94 7.79
N ILE A 313 -13.39 -33.18 6.88
CA ILE A 313 -12.03 -32.62 6.94
C ILE A 313 -12.07 -31.08 6.92
N MET A 314 -12.84 -30.49 6.01
CA MET A 314 -12.99 -29.03 5.94
C MET A 314 -13.56 -28.47 7.25
N ASN A 315 -14.55 -29.14 7.85
CA ASN A 315 -15.14 -28.70 9.13
C ASN A 315 -14.11 -28.71 10.26
N GLY A 316 -13.14 -29.61 10.25
CA GLY A 316 -12.04 -29.62 11.21
C GLY A 316 -11.00 -28.51 10.99
N LEU A 317 -10.94 -27.92 9.79
CA LEU A 317 -9.95 -26.89 9.43
C LEU A 317 -10.53 -25.47 9.40
N LYS A 318 -11.84 -25.32 9.18
CA LYS A 318 -12.47 -24.01 8.90
C LYS A 318 -12.50 -23.06 10.10
N GLU A 319 -12.38 -23.57 11.33
CA GLU A 319 -12.32 -22.73 12.53
C GLU A 319 -10.99 -21.96 12.60
N ASP A 320 -9.91 -22.54 12.08
CA ASP A 320 -8.57 -21.94 12.09
C ASP A 320 -8.22 -21.27 10.75
N TYR A 321 -8.83 -21.72 9.64
CA TYR A 321 -8.41 -21.34 8.29
C TYR A 321 -9.57 -21.00 7.35
N MET A 322 -9.35 -20.01 6.49
CA MET A 322 -10.23 -19.77 5.33
C MET A 322 -10.12 -20.94 4.35
N CYS A 323 -11.16 -21.77 4.34
CA CYS A 323 -11.23 -22.99 3.54
C CYS A 323 -12.20 -22.85 2.36
N PHE A 324 -11.94 -23.58 1.28
CA PHE A 324 -12.84 -23.71 0.14
C PHE A 324 -13.17 -25.17 -0.14
N TYR A 325 -14.39 -25.45 -0.59
CA TYR A 325 -14.82 -26.80 -0.97
C TYR A 325 -15.28 -26.81 -2.42
N GLU A 326 -14.79 -27.77 -3.21
CA GLU A 326 -15.29 -27.97 -4.57
C GLU A 326 -15.21 -29.42 -5.07
N GLU A 327 -16.30 -29.87 -5.66
CA GLU A 327 -16.46 -31.20 -6.25
C GLU A 327 -16.78 -31.19 -7.74
N LYS A 328 -16.94 -30.01 -8.36
CA LYS A 328 -17.26 -29.85 -9.78
C LYS A 328 -15.98 -30.01 -10.63
N ASP A 329 -16.13 -30.61 -11.80
CA ASP A 329 -15.05 -30.85 -12.77
C ASP A 329 -13.94 -31.82 -12.29
N THR A 330 -13.08 -32.19 -13.25
CA THR A 330 -11.89 -33.03 -13.00
C THR A 330 -10.95 -32.38 -12.00
N ILE A 331 -10.24 -33.18 -11.20
CA ILE A 331 -9.30 -32.69 -10.19
C ILE A 331 -8.25 -31.71 -10.75
N GLY A 332 -7.72 -31.97 -11.95
CA GLY A 332 -6.75 -31.09 -12.61
C GLY A 332 -7.30 -29.68 -12.88
N LYS A 333 -8.56 -29.56 -13.33
CA LYS A 333 -9.22 -28.26 -13.52
C LYS A 333 -9.43 -27.51 -12.20
N ARG A 334 -9.72 -28.24 -11.12
CA ARG A 334 -9.84 -27.67 -9.78
C ARG A 334 -8.51 -27.11 -9.28
N TYR A 335 -7.41 -27.85 -9.45
CA TYR A 335 -6.07 -27.33 -9.16
C TYR A 335 -5.75 -26.08 -9.98
N ARG A 336 -6.03 -26.07 -11.29
CA ARG A 336 -5.77 -24.89 -12.15
C ARG A 336 -6.54 -23.65 -11.68
N ARG A 337 -7.78 -23.80 -11.24
CA ARG A 337 -8.57 -22.68 -10.68
C ARG A 337 -7.93 -22.15 -9.40
N HIS A 338 -7.51 -23.03 -8.51
CA HIS A 338 -6.91 -22.66 -7.23
C HIS A 338 -5.49 -22.11 -7.36
N ASP A 339 -4.72 -22.56 -8.35
CA ASP A 339 -3.46 -21.94 -8.74
C ASP A 339 -3.71 -20.49 -9.20
N ALA A 340 -4.72 -20.27 -10.05
CA ALA A 340 -5.06 -18.94 -10.59
C ALA A 340 -5.63 -17.96 -9.58
N ILE A 341 -6.18 -18.42 -8.44
CA ILE A 341 -6.63 -17.54 -7.34
C ILE A 341 -5.67 -17.56 -6.13
N GLY A 342 -4.54 -18.26 -6.25
CA GLY A 342 -3.44 -18.23 -5.30
C GLY A 342 -3.66 -19.00 -4.01
N THR A 343 -4.55 -20.01 -3.99
CA THR A 343 -4.70 -20.89 -2.82
C THR A 343 -3.44 -21.74 -2.65
N PRO A 344 -2.73 -21.69 -1.51
CA PRO A 344 -1.42 -22.32 -1.37
C PRO A 344 -1.50 -23.85 -1.24
N TYR A 345 -2.57 -24.39 -0.63
CA TYR A 345 -2.73 -25.83 -0.40
C TYR A 345 -4.06 -26.36 -0.91
N CYS A 346 -4.00 -27.45 -1.67
CA CYS A 346 -5.17 -28.20 -2.10
C CYS A 346 -5.13 -29.62 -1.52
N VAL A 347 -6.13 -29.99 -0.72
CA VAL A 347 -6.29 -31.31 -0.12
C VAL A 347 -7.24 -32.13 -1.00
N THR A 348 -6.81 -33.32 -1.39
CA THR A 348 -7.60 -34.24 -2.22
C THR A 348 -7.95 -35.49 -1.44
N VAL A 349 -9.24 -35.82 -1.44
CA VAL A 349 -9.85 -36.95 -0.74
C VAL A 349 -10.21 -38.01 -1.78
N ASP A 350 -9.55 -39.15 -1.72
CA ASP A 350 -9.73 -40.25 -2.67
C ASP A 350 -10.24 -41.52 -1.97
N HIS A 351 -10.42 -42.60 -2.73
CA HIS A 351 -10.94 -43.86 -2.17
C HIS A 351 -10.03 -44.42 -1.07
N GLN A 352 -8.70 -44.27 -1.20
CA GLN A 352 -7.75 -44.70 -0.19
C GLN A 352 -7.95 -43.91 1.12
N THR A 353 -8.41 -42.66 1.07
CA THR A 353 -8.74 -41.88 2.28
C THR A 353 -9.77 -42.56 3.16
N LEU A 354 -10.74 -43.29 2.58
CA LEU A 354 -11.75 -44.02 3.35
C LEU A 354 -11.20 -45.28 4.02
N GLU A 355 -10.07 -45.80 3.54
CA GLU A 355 -9.42 -47.01 4.04
C GLU A 355 -8.40 -46.69 5.13
N ASP A 356 -7.59 -45.63 4.95
CA ASP A 356 -6.42 -45.36 5.79
C ASP A 356 -6.40 -43.98 6.47
N ASN A 357 -7.43 -43.16 6.30
CA ASN A 357 -7.52 -41.78 6.83
C ASN A 357 -6.32 -40.89 6.44
N THR A 358 -5.74 -41.12 5.26
CA THR A 358 -4.73 -40.24 4.67
C THR A 358 -5.29 -39.50 3.46
N VAL A 359 -4.77 -38.32 3.17
CA VAL A 359 -5.14 -37.48 2.03
C VAL A 359 -3.90 -37.02 1.27
N THR A 360 -4.11 -36.55 0.05
CA THR A 360 -3.04 -35.92 -0.72
C THR A 360 -3.10 -34.41 -0.56
N ILE A 361 -2.03 -33.80 -0.04
CA ILE A 361 -1.86 -32.34 -0.01
C ILE A 361 -0.97 -31.90 -1.18
N ARG A 362 -1.48 -31.01 -2.03
CA ARG A 362 -0.75 -30.39 -3.13
C ARG A 362 -0.36 -28.96 -2.76
N GLU A 363 0.91 -28.63 -2.94
CA GLU A 363 1.43 -27.27 -2.77
C GLU A 363 1.42 -26.52 -4.11
N ARG A 364 0.97 -25.26 -4.11
CA ARG A 364 0.68 -24.46 -5.31
C ARG A 364 1.91 -24.21 -6.18
N ASP A 365 3.00 -23.73 -5.59
CA ASP A 365 4.15 -23.20 -6.33
C ASP A 365 4.96 -24.34 -6.94
N SER A 366 5.35 -25.34 -6.14
CA SER A 366 6.13 -26.50 -6.61
C SER A 366 5.30 -27.59 -7.29
N MET A 367 3.97 -27.55 -7.16
CA MET A 367 3.04 -28.60 -7.61
C MET A 367 3.23 -29.97 -6.94
N LYS A 368 4.12 -30.08 -5.94
CA LYS A 368 4.40 -31.33 -5.23
C LYS A 368 3.18 -31.82 -4.47
N GLN A 369 3.03 -33.14 -4.43
CA GLN A 369 1.94 -33.84 -3.78
C GLN A 369 2.51 -34.78 -2.72
N ASP A 370 2.10 -34.58 -1.48
CA ASP A 370 2.50 -35.40 -0.34
C ASP A 370 1.26 -36.15 0.20
N ARG A 371 1.41 -37.45 0.49
CA ARG A 371 0.37 -38.21 1.21
C ARG A 371 0.56 -38.02 2.71
N VAL A 372 -0.47 -37.51 3.39
CA VAL A 372 -0.40 -37.16 4.82
C VAL A 372 -1.64 -37.64 5.56
N ALA A 373 -1.48 -37.96 6.84
CA ALA A 373 -2.62 -38.30 7.70
C ALA A 373 -3.50 -37.05 7.92
N ILE A 374 -4.83 -37.25 8.00
CA ILE A 374 -5.80 -36.15 8.12
C ILE A 374 -5.53 -35.26 9.35
N ASP A 375 -5.16 -35.87 10.47
CA ASP A 375 -4.84 -35.19 11.73
C ASP A 375 -3.61 -34.28 11.65
N LYS A 376 -2.71 -34.51 10.68
CA LYS A 376 -1.50 -33.70 10.45
C LYS A 376 -1.74 -32.51 9.52
N ILE A 377 -2.89 -32.42 8.85
CA ILE A 377 -3.14 -31.33 7.90
C ILE A 377 -3.03 -29.96 8.58
N GLY A 378 -3.66 -29.79 9.74
CA GLY A 378 -3.67 -28.53 10.48
C GLY A 378 -2.27 -28.06 10.89
N SER A 379 -1.40 -28.96 11.35
CA SER A 379 -0.03 -28.61 11.76
C SER A 379 0.86 -28.28 10.56
N ILE A 380 0.71 -29.02 9.45
CA ILE A 380 1.43 -28.75 8.20
C ILE A 380 1.07 -27.36 7.66
N ILE A 381 -0.22 -27.01 7.66
CA ILE A 381 -0.66 -25.67 7.24
C ILE A 381 -0.12 -24.62 8.20
N ALA A 382 -0.24 -24.82 9.51
CA ALA A 382 0.25 -23.86 10.51
C ALA A 382 1.76 -23.56 10.35
N GLU A 383 2.58 -24.58 10.12
CA GLU A 383 4.02 -24.42 9.90
C GLU A 383 4.30 -23.61 8.63
N ARG A 384 3.60 -23.95 7.54
CA ARG A 384 3.85 -23.35 6.21
C ARG A 384 3.18 -21.98 6.01
N LEU A 385 2.23 -21.60 6.86
CA LEU A 385 1.60 -20.28 6.87
C LEU A 385 2.34 -19.23 7.72
N ARG A 386 3.46 -19.57 8.38
CA ARG A 386 4.22 -18.54 9.12
C ARG A 386 4.93 -17.61 8.13
N ALA A 387 4.75 -16.30 8.33
CA ALA A 387 5.54 -15.28 7.63
C ALA A 387 7.03 -15.56 7.91
N LYS A 388 7.86 -15.57 6.86
CA LYS A 388 9.31 -15.73 6.97
C LYS A 388 9.98 -14.41 7.27
#